data_AF-A0A8T5LTL8-F1
#
_entry.id   AF-A0A8T5LTL8-F1
#
_cell.length_a   1.000
_cell.length_b   1.000
_cell.length_c   1.000
_cell.angle_alpha   90.00
_cell.angle_beta   90.00
_cell.angle_gamma   90.00
#
_symmetry.space_group_name_H-M   'P 1'
#
loop_
_entity.id
_entity.type
_entity.pdbx_description
1 polymer ?
#
loop_
_entity_poly.entity_id
_entity_poly.type
_entity_poly.pdbx_seq_one_letter_code
_entity_poly.pdbx_strand_id
1 'polypeptide(L)' 'MRKSLKIMIYAFTGFIVLAILHNLVYAVFGFEEPLFFILSLLSLIIFVIFAIYNLAILAKKAGKKISKISKKL' A
#
# COMPACT_ATOMS: atom_id res chain seq x y z
N MET A 1 12.18 0.33 -10.92
CA MET A 1 11.43 0.28 -9.64
C MET A 1 11.76 -0.98 -8.85
N ARG A 2 11.90 -0.89 -7.53
CA ARG A 2 11.99 -2.08 -6.66
C ARG A 2 10.71 -2.91 -6.79
N LYS A 3 10.82 -4.25 -6.79
CA LYS A 3 9.66 -5.15 -6.86
C LYS A 3 8.63 -4.83 -5.77
N SER A 4 9.08 -4.51 -4.55
CA SER A 4 8.22 -4.07 -3.43
C SER A 4 7.40 -2.82 -3.74
N LEU A 5 7.97 -1.85 -4.46
CA LEU A 5 7.28 -0.61 -4.80
C LEU A 5 6.21 -0.84 -5.88
N LYS A 6 6.46 -1.76 -6.83
CA LYS A 6 5.46 -2.14 -7.84
C LYS A 6 4.24 -2.79 -7.18
N ILE A 7 4.47 -3.74 -6.28
CA ILE A 7 3.40 -4.41 -5.53
C ILE A 7 2.60 -3.38 -4.73
N MET A 8 3.26 -2.43 -4.07
CA MET A 8 2.60 -1.35 -3.34
C MET A 8 1.70 -0.49 -4.25
N ILE A 9 2.18 -0.09 -5.42
CA ILE A 9 1.37 0.70 -6.38
C ILE A 9 0.18 -0.12 -6.90
N TYR A 10 0.38 -1.39 -7.24
CA TYR A 10 -0.72 -2.24 -7.70
C TYR A 10 -1.75 -2.50 -6.60
N ALA A 11 -1.32 -2.74 -5.37
CA ALA A 11 -2.21 -2.91 -4.22
C ALA A 11 -3.03 -1.64 -3.96
N PHE A 12 -2.40 -0.46 -4.02
CA PHE A 12 -3.10 0.82 -3.87
C PHE A 12 -4.10 1.08 -5.00
N THR A 13 -3.70 0.83 -6.23
CA THR A 13 -4.58 0.98 -7.41
C THR A 13 -5.75 0.00 -7.32
N GLY A 14 -5.49 -1.25 -6.93
CA GLY A 14 -6.52 -2.27 -6.72
C GLY A 14 -7.52 -1.86 -5.65
N PHE A 15 -7.05 -1.33 -4.51
CA PHE A 15 -7.91 -0.78 -3.46
C PHE A 15 -8.84 0.31 -4.00
N ILE A 16 -8.30 1.30 -4.73
CA ILE A 16 -9.10 2.40 -5.29
C ILE A 16 -10.17 1.86 -6.24
N VAL A 17 -9.78 1.00 -7.19
CA VAL A 17 -10.72 0.44 -8.19
C VAL A 17 -11.82 -0.36 -7.51
N LEU A 18 -11.48 -1.21 -6.55
CA LEU A 18 -12.45 -2.06 -5.84
C LEU A 18 -13.38 -1.24 -4.94
N ALA A 19 -12.86 -0.19 -4.29
CA ALA A 19 -13.68 0.73 -3.50
C ALA A 19 -14.67 1.52 -4.37
N ILE A 20 -14.23 1.97 -5.56
CA ILE A 20 -15.11 2.61 -6.53
C ILE A 20 -16.17 1.63 -7.01
N LEU A 21 -15.79 0.39 -7.36
CA LEU A 21 -16.72 -0.63 -7.81
C LEU A 21 -17.76 -0.97 -6.74
N HIS A 22 -17.35 -1.12 -5.47
CA HIS A 22 -18.27 -1.36 -4.35
C HIS A 22 -19.34 -0.26 -4.26
N ASN A 23 -18.91 1.01 -4.30
CA ASN A 23 -19.83 2.15 -4.25
C ASN A 23 -20.71 2.26 -5.51
N LEU A 24 -20.16 1.98 -6.69
CA LEU A 24 -20.90 2.00 -7.95
C LEU A 24 -22.00 0.93 -7.95
N VAL A 25 -21.66 -0.29 -7.53
CA VAL A 25 -22.61 -1.40 -7.45
C VAL A 25 -23.72 -1.09 -6.46
N TYR A 26 -23.37 -0.54 -5.29
CA TYR A 26 -24.37 -0.07 -4.33
C TYR A 26 -25.29 1.00 -4.94
N ALA A 27 -24.73 1.98 -5.65
CA ALA A 27 -25.50 3.06 -6.26
C ALA A 27 -26.44 2.59 -7.40
N VAL A 28 -26.04 1.58 -8.17
CA VAL A 28 -26.83 1.07 -9.32
C VAL A 28 -27.87 0.05 -8.89
N PHE A 29 -27.50 -0.88 -8.01
CA PHE A 29 -28.34 -2.02 -7.65
C PHE A 29 -29.07 -1.85 -6.31
N GLY A 30 -28.67 -0.87 -5.49
CA GLY A 30 -29.20 -0.67 -4.13
C GLY A 30 -28.84 -1.79 -3.15
N PHE A 31 -27.91 -2.67 -3.53
CA PHE A 31 -27.47 -3.81 -2.74
C PHE A 31 -25.99 -3.68 -2.37
N GLU A 32 -25.64 -3.93 -1.10
CA GLU A 32 -24.25 -3.95 -0.66
C GLU A 32 -23.58 -5.25 -1.06
N GLU A 33 -22.66 -5.17 -2.02
CA GLU A 33 -21.86 -6.31 -2.48
C GLU A 33 -20.63 -6.48 -1.57
N PRO A 34 -20.62 -7.49 -0.66
CA PRO A 34 -19.56 -7.64 0.34
C PRO A 34 -18.24 -8.07 -0.28
N LEU A 35 -18.27 -8.65 -1.49
CA LEU A 35 -17.08 -9.18 -2.15
C LEU A 35 -16.11 -8.07 -2.54
N PHE A 36 -16.61 -6.98 -3.15
CA PHE A 36 -15.78 -5.82 -3.48
C PHE A 36 -15.22 -5.13 -2.24
N PHE A 37 -16.00 -5.08 -1.16
CA PHE A 37 -15.53 -4.58 0.13
C PHE A 37 -14.35 -5.41 0.67
N ILE A 38 -14.51 -6.74 0.77
CA ILE A 38 -13.47 -7.65 1.26
C ILE A 38 -12.19 -7.55 0.40
N LEU A 39 -12.34 -7.54 -0.92
CA LEU A 39 -11.19 -7.42 -1.84
C LEU A 39 -10.48 -6.07 -1.70
N SER A 40 -11.23 -4.98 -1.52
CA SER A 40 -10.65 -3.66 -1.28
C SER A 40 -9.86 -3.65 0.03
N LEU A 41 -10.42 -4.24 1.10
CA LEU A 41 -9.78 -4.33 2.41
C LEU A 41 -8.48 -5.14 2.34
N LEU A 42 -8.50 -6.29 1.66
CA LEU A 42 -7.29 -7.10 1.44
C LEU A 42 -6.21 -6.32 0.68
N SER A 43 -6.60 -5.59 -0.37
CA SER A 43 -5.68 -4.74 -1.14
C SER A 43 -5.05 -3.65 -0.27
N LEU A 44 -5.84 -3.03 0.61
CA LEU A 44 -5.35 -2.03 1.57
C LEU A 44 -4.37 -2.64 2.59
N ILE A 45 -4.67 -3.82 3.14
CA ILE A 45 -3.78 -4.52 4.07
C ILE A 45 -2.42 -4.81 3.41
N ILE A 46 -2.43 -5.32 2.18
CA ILE A 46 -1.21 -5.57 1.40
C ILE A 46 -0.44 -4.27 1.21
N PHE A 47 -1.11 -3.19 0.83
CA PHE A 47 -0.49 -1.87 0.68
C PHE A 47 0.21 -1.42 1.97
N VAL A 48 -0.46 -1.50 3.13
CA VAL A 48 0.07 -1.08 4.43
C VAL A 48 1.31 -1.89 4.80
N ILE A 49 1.28 -3.21 4.65
CA ILE A 49 2.43 -4.09 4.96
C ILE A 49 3.66 -3.68 4.12
N PHE A 50 3.47 -3.48 2.81
CA PHE A 50 4.56 -3.08 1.93
C PHE A 50 5.03 -1.64 2.17
N ALA A 51 4.14 -0.73 2.55
CA ALA A 51 4.50 0.64 2.92
C ALA A 51 5.42 0.66 4.15
N ILE A 52 5.05 -0.07 5.22
CA ILE A 52 5.85 -0.22 6.45
C ILE A 52 7.22 -0.85 6.12
N TYR A 53 7.25 -1.91 5.31
CA TYR A 53 8.49 -2.56 4.89
C TYR A 53 9.43 -1.59 4.16
N ASN A 54 8.92 -0.81 3.22
CA ASN A 54 9.74 0.16 2.48
C ASN A 54 10.22 1.32 3.38
N LEU A 55 9.37 1.80 4.30
CA LEU A 55 9.72 2.81 5.31
C LEU A 55 10.85 2.32 6.22
N ALA A 56 10.77 1.10 6.74
CA ALA A 56 11.81 0.51 7.58
C ALA A 56 13.16 0.42 6.86
N ILE A 57 13.16 0.05 5.57
CA ILE A 57 14.39 0.03 4.75
C ILE A 57 14.97 1.44 4.58
N LEU A 58 14.11 2.43 4.33
CA LEU A 58 14.53 3.82 4.18
C LEU A 58 15.15 4.35 5.48
N ALA A 59 14.48 4.12 6.62
CA ALA A 59 14.99 4.49 7.94
C ALA A 59 16.36 3.86 8.23
N LYS A 60 16.51 2.55 7.97
CA LYS A 60 17.79 1.84 8.13
C LYS A 60 18.90 2.40 7.24
N LYS A 61 18.57 2.79 6.01
CA LYS A 61 19.53 3.41 5.07
C LYS A 61 19.93 4.81 5.54
N ALA A 62 18.99 5.62 6.01
CA ALA A 62 19.25 6.95 6.56
C ALA A 62 20.16 6.86 7.80
N GLY A 63 19.84 6.00 8.76
CA GLY A 63 20.66 5.80 9.96
C GLY A 63 22.09 5.35 9.65
N LYS A 64 22.27 4.41 8.71
CA LYS A 64 23.62 4.01 8.26
C LYS A 64 24.40 5.16 7.61
N LYS A 65 23.73 6.03 6.84
CA LYS A 65 24.37 7.18 6.20
C LYS A 65 24.85 8.19 7.25
N ILE A 66 24.03 8.48 8.24
CA ILE A 66 24.36 9.40 9.35
C ILE A 66 25.56 8.88 10.15
N SER A 67 25.56 7.59 10.53
CA SER A 67 26.68 6.97 11.25
C SER A 67 28.00 7.04 10.48
N LYS A 68 27.98 6.87 9.15
CA LYS A 68 29.19 6.97 8.32
C LYS A 68 29.74 8.40 8.26
N ILE A 69 28.88 9.41 8.23
CA ILE A 69 29.30 10.83 8.21
C ILE A 69 29.94 11.18 9.56
N SER A 70 29.33 10.77 10.67
CA SER A 70 29.86 11.01 12.01
C SER A 70 31.23 10.37 12.27
N LYS A 71 31.56 9.23 11.63
CA LYS A 71 32.89 8.59 11.77
C LYS A 71 33.98 9.22 10.90
N LYS A 72 33.61 10.14 10.00
CA LYS A 72 34.53 10.78 9.04
C LYS A 72 34.92 12.20 9.46
N LEU A 73 34.21 12.75 10.45
CA LEU A 73 34.56 13.96 11.22
C LEU A 73 35.41 13.53 12.43
#